data_AF-A0A453GD08-F1
#
_entry.id   AF-A0A453GD08-F1
#
_cell.length_a   1.000
_cell.length_b   1.000
_cell.length_c   1.000
_cell.angle_alpha   90.00
_cell.angle_beta   90.00
_cell.angle_gamma   90.00
#
_symmetry.space_group_name_H-M   'P 1'
#
loop_
_entity.id
_entity.type
_entity.pdbx_description
1 polymer ?
#
loop_
_entity_poly.entity_id
_entity_poly.type
_entity_poly.pdbx_seq_one_letter_code
_entity_poly.pdbx_strand_id
1 'polypeptide(L)'
;MELRELARFLMQGTVSYDDLLWQPGLWNANTKMEFIREIHFMVDMDRDANNKLPYAQTKKGCQLAKKKSLGLFDLMQEFTKPKDENNIPRERKEDHLLDSVLFLRNKIVAHYDDEYKAFSGQKEKIGTTKAQIERYVQHSKGDYMIKLARAIKELGWFDSSPLLRGKTHYMEGFYNLRISDGKGKGKAKR
;
A
#
# COMPACT_ATOMS: atom_id res chain seq x y z
N MET A 1 -18.26 3.82 -4.89
CA MET A 1 -17.57 4.40 -6.07
C MET A 1 -16.97 3.32 -6.94
N GLU A 2 -16.20 2.38 -6.39
CA GLU A 2 -15.59 1.26 -7.14
C GLU A 2 -16.57 0.39 -7.94
N LEU A 3 -17.71 -0.01 -7.38
CA LEU A 3 -18.71 -0.79 -8.14
C LEU A 3 -19.30 0.00 -9.32
N ARG A 4 -19.44 1.33 -9.17
CA ARG A 4 -19.88 2.19 -10.28
C ARG A 4 -18.81 2.27 -11.36
N GLU A 5 -17.53 2.32 -10.98
CA GLU A 5 -16.42 2.31 -11.93
C GLU A 5 -16.32 0.96 -12.65
N LEU A 6 -16.45 -0.15 -11.92
CA LEU A 6 -16.50 -1.49 -12.51
C LEU A 6 -17.66 -1.62 -13.50
N ALA A 7 -18.86 -1.15 -13.16
CA ALA A 7 -20.01 -1.18 -14.06
C ALA A 7 -19.74 -0.38 -15.34
N ARG A 8 -19.18 0.84 -15.23
CA ARG A 8 -18.80 1.64 -16.40
C ARG A 8 -17.75 0.96 -17.26
N PHE A 9 -16.76 0.33 -16.62
CA PHE A 9 -15.72 -0.42 -17.32
C PHE A 9 -16.30 -1.60 -18.11
N LEU A 10 -17.21 -2.36 -17.50
CA LEU A 10 -17.91 -3.48 -18.16
C LEU A 10 -18.81 -3.06 -19.33
N MET A 11 -19.27 -1.81 -19.36
CA MET A 11 -20.04 -1.26 -20.48
C MET A 11 -19.16 -0.85 -21.68
N GLN A 12 -17.84 -0.89 -21.55
CA GLN A 12 -16.93 -0.67 -22.68
C GLN A 12 -16.98 -1.93 -23.55
N GLY A 13 -17.39 -1.80 -24.82
CA GLY A 13 -17.74 -2.95 -25.67
C GLY A 13 -16.65 -4.02 -25.87
N THR A 14 -15.40 -3.73 -25.51
CA THR A 14 -14.31 -4.71 -25.40
C THR A 14 -13.60 -4.55 -24.07
N VAL A 15 -13.63 -5.61 -23.26
CA VAL A 15 -12.94 -5.72 -21.97
C VAL A 15 -12.02 -6.94 -22.01
N SER A 16 -10.74 -6.75 -21.71
CA SER A 16 -9.82 -7.89 -21.54
C SER A 16 -9.93 -8.47 -20.12
N TYR A 17 -9.65 -9.77 -19.99
CA TYR A 17 -9.63 -10.44 -18.69
C TYR A 17 -8.63 -9.80 -17.73
N ASP A 18 -7.43 -9.48 -18.20
CA ASP A 18 -6.40 -8.86 -17.37
C ASP A 18 -6.82 -7.46 -16.90
N ASP A 19 -7.41 -6.65 -17.77
CA ASP A 19 -7.90 -5.32 -17.40
C ASP A 19 -9.06 -5.38 -16.41
N LEU A 20 -9.92 -6.40 -16.53
CA LEU A 20 -11.01 -6.67 -15.59
C LEU A 20 -10.49 -6.99 -14.19
N LEU A 21 -9.49 -7.87 -14.09
CA LEU A 21 -8.93 -8.25 -12.80
C LEU A 21 -8.24 -7.08 -12.09
N TRP A 22 -7.85 -6.04 -12.81
CA TRP A 22 -7.30 -4.81 -12.25
C TRP A 22 -8.37 -3.84 -11.69
N GLN A 23 -9.66 -4.15 -11.80
CA GLN A 23 -10.73 -3.32 -11.27
C GLN A 23 -10.93 -3.53 -9.76
N PRO A 24 -10.72 -2.52 -8.91
CA PRO A 24 -10.85 -2.68 -7.45
C PRO A 24 -12.24 -3.09 -6.95
N GLY A 25 -13.28 -2.87 -7.76
CA GLY A 25 -14.64 -3.31 -7.45
C GLY A 25 -14.78 -4.82 -7.31
N LEU A 26 -13.83 -5.60 -7.84
CA LEU A 26 -13.76 -7.06 -7.67
C LEU A 26 -12.96 -7.48 -6.44
N TRP A 27 -12.24 -6.55 -5.79
CA TRP A 27 -11.29 -6.87 -4.74
C TRP A 27 -11.96 -6.81 -3.37
N ASN A 28 -11.79 -7.87 -2.57
CA ASN A 28 -12.18 -7.83 -1.17
C ASN A 28 -11.20 -6.97 -0.34
N ALA A 29 -11.60 -6.63 0.89
CA ALA A 29 -10.79 -5.80 1.77
C ALA A 29 -9.38 -6.39 2.01
N ASN A 30 -9.24 -7.71 2.11
CA ASN A 30 -7.92 -8.34 2.26
C ASN A 30 -7.03 -8.09 1.04
N THR A 31 -7.56 -8.28 -0.17
CA THR A 31 -6.82 -8.08 -1.42
C THR A 31 -6.32 -6.64 -1.54
N LYS A 32 -7.18 -5.67 -1.20
CA LYS A 32 -6.83 -4.25 -1.18
C LYS A 32 -5.70 -3.93 -0.18
N MET A 33 -5.80 -4.48 1.03
CA MET A 33 -4.80 -4.27 2.08
C MET A 33 -3.47 -4.95 1.73
N GLU A 34 -3.49 -6.17 1.19
CA GLU A 34 -2.27 -6.82 0.70
C GLU A 34 -1.67 -6.03 -0.46
N PHE A 35 -2.45 -5.55 -1.43
CA PHE A 35 -1.92 -4.73 -2.53
C PHE A 35 -1.16 -3.48 -2.02
N ILE A 36 -1.66 -2.80 -0.99
CA ILE A 36 -0.95 -1.69 -0.33
C ILE A 36 0.38 -2.17 0.29
N ARG A 37 0.39 -3.35 0.94
CA ARG A 37 1.62 -3.96 1.48
C ARG A 37 2.63 -4.25 0.39
N GLU A 38 2.19 -4.85 -0.72
CA GLU A 38 3.05 -5.19 -1.85
C GLU A 38 3.72 -3.94 -2.42
N ILE A 39 2.96 -2.87 -2.65
CA ILE A 39 3.50 -1.60 -3.18
C ILE A 39 4.58 -1.06 -2.24
N HIS A 40 4.29 -0.98 -0.94
CA HIS A 40 5.28 -0.53 0.05
C HIS A 40 6.51 -1.44 0.04
N PHE A 41 6.31 -2.76 0.01
CA PHE A 41 7.39 -3.73 0.02
C PHE A 41 8.32 -3.57 -1.18
N MET A 42 7.79 -3.26 -2.37
CA MET A 42 8.63 -2.98 -3.54
C MET A 42 9.55 -1.76 -3.30
N VAL A 43 9.06 -0.72 -2.64
CA VAL A 43 9.89 0.45 -2.26
C VAL A 43 10.90 0.08 -1.17
N ASP A 44 10.49 -0.73 -0.20
CA ASP A 44 11.33 -1.16 0.92
C ASP A 44 12.47 -2.08 0.49
N MET A 45 12.23 -2.99 -0.46
CA MET A 45 13.28 -3.80 -1.07
C MET A 45 14.32 -2.94 -1.79
N ASP A 46 13.86 -1.93 -2.53
CA ASP A 46 14.74 -0.99 -3.23
C ASP A 46 15.56 -0.17 -2.21
N ARG A 47 14.95 0.23 -1.10
CA ARG A 47 15.67 0.85 0.03
C ARG A 47 16.73 -0.08 0.62
N ASP A 48 16.38 -1.34 0.87
CA ASP A 48 17.25 -2.30 1.52
C ASP A 48 18.45 -2.68 0.66
N ALA A 49 18.24 -2.80 -0.66
CA ALA A 49 19.31 -3.00 -1.63
C ALA A 49 20.28 -1.81 -1.73
N ASN A 50 19.86 -0.62 -1.29
CA ASN A 50 20.63 0.62 -1.38
C ASN A 50 20.94 1.21 0.00
N ASN A 51 21.48 0.42 0.93
CA ASN A 51 21.96 0.92 2.23
C ASN A 51 20.94 1.75 3.03
N LYS A 52 19.67 1.35 3.01
CA LYS A 52 18.60 1.98 3.80
C LYS A 52 18.37 3.46 3.47
N LEU A 53 18.52 3.86 2.21
CA LEU A 53 18.18 5.21 1.75
C LEU A 53 16.76 5.65 2.18
N PRO A 54 16.53 6.95 2.42
CA PRO A 54 15.18 7.46 2.63
C PRO A 54 14.24 7.03 1.50
N TYR A 55 12.98 6.68 1.81
CA TYR A 55 12.02 6.18 0.81
C TYR A 55 11.94 7.08 -0.43
N ALA A 56 11.91 8.40 -0.24
CA ALA A 56 11.84 9.39 -1.32
C ALA A 56 13.06 9.38 -2.27
N GLN A 57 14.19 8.78 -1.86
CA GLN A 57 15.42 8.69 -2.65
C GLN A 57 15.59 7.33 -3.33
N THR A 58 14.76 6.34 -3.00
CA THR A 58 14.74 5.06 -3.72
C THR A 58 14.25 5.26 -5.15
N LYS A 59 14.65 4.41 -6.10
CA LYS A 59 14.17 4.45 -7.49
C LYS A 59 12.64 4.34 -7.55
N LYS A 60 12.07 3.38 -6.80
CA LYS A 60 10.62 3.17 -6.75
C LYS A 60 9.88 4.27 -5.99
N GLY A 61 10.46 4.79 -4.91
CA GLY A 61 9.92 5.94 -4.20
C GLY A 61 9.91 7.20 -5.07
N CYS A 62 10.97 7.46 -5.82
CA CYS A 62 11.02 8.53 -6.83
C CYS A 62 9.91 8.38 -7.89
N GLN A 63 9.62 7.14 -8.33
CA GLN A 63 8.55 6.89 -9.29
C GLN A 63 7.16 7.20 -8.70
N LEU A 64 6.91 6.83 -7.44
CA LEU A 64 5.66 7.19 -6.74
C LEU A 64 5.58 8.70 -6.50
N ALA A 65 6.67 9.36 -6.15
CA ALA A 65 6.72 10.80 -5.91
C ALA A 65 6.34 11.63 -7.17
N LYS A 66 6.47 11.05 -8.36
CA LYS A 66 6.04 11.68 -9.64
C LYS A 66 4.55 11.50 -9.95
N LYS A 67 3.84 10.65 -9.21
CA LYS A 67 2.39 10.43 -9.38
C LYS A 67 1.62 11.31 -8.39
N LYS A 68 0.42 11.74 -8.81
CA LYS A 68 -0.49 12.54 -7.97
C LYS A 68 -0.87 11.77 -6.70
N SER A 69 -1.03 12.51 -5.60
CA SER A 69 -1.55 11.94 -4.36
C SER A 69 -2.98 11.40 -4.51
N LEU A 70 -3.38 10.55 -3.56
CA LEU A 70 -4.72 9.97 -3.53
C LEU A 70 -5.77 10.96 -2.99
N GLY A 71 -5.35 12.01 -2.29
CA GLY A 71 -6.24 13.00 -1.67
C GLY A 71 -6.85 12.46 -0.38
N LEU A 72 -6.01 11.85 0.46
CA LEU A 72 -6.29 11.33 1.79
C LEU A 72 -5.97 12.32 2.91
N PHE A 73 -5.47 13.54 2.62
CA PHE A 73 -5.00 14.48 3.63
C PHE A 73 -5.97 14.70 4.79
N ASP A 74 -7.25 14.92 4.51
CA ASP A 74 -8.28 15.10 5.55
C ASP A 74 -8.41 13.86 6.43
N LEU A 75 -8.43 12.67 5.82
CA LEU A 75 -8.42 11.39 6.53
C LEU A 75 -7.16 11.26 7.41
N MET A 76 -6.00 11.69 6.93
CA MET A 76 -4.75 11.60 7.71
C MET A 76 -4.81 12.40 9.01
N GLN A 77 -5.61 13.47 9.07
CA GLN A 77 -5.75 14.31 10.27
C GLN A 77 -6.33 13.53 11.46
N GLU A 78 -7.11 12.47 11.21
CA GLU A 78 -7.75 11.65 12.25
C GLU A 78 -6.78 10.64 12.90
N PHE A 79 -5.58 10.45 12.35
CA PHE A 79 -4.56 9.50 12.81
C PHE A 79 -3.39 10.19 13.50
N THR A 80 -2.57 9.46 14.26
CA THR A 80 -1.41 10.07 14.92
C THR A 80 -0.43 10.66 13.91
N LYS A 81 0.20 11.80 14.28
CA LYS A 81 1.18 12.48 13.42
C LYS A 81 2.32 11.51 13.04
N PRO A 82 2.85 11.59 11.80
CA PRO A 82 4.05 10.84 11.45
C PRO A 82 5.21 11.27 12.36
N LYS A 83 6.11 10.34 12.64
CA LYS A 83 7.34 10.61 13.40
C LYS A 83 8.54 10.34 12.51
N ASP A 84 9.67 10.97 12.81
CA ASP A 84 10.94 10.64 12.18
C ASP A 84 11.76 9.62 12.98
N GLU A 85 12.98 9.39 12.51
CA GLU A 85 13.96 8.47 13.11
C GLU A 85 14.29 8.78 14.57
N ASN A 86 14.07 10.03 15.03
CA ASN A 86 14.28 10.45 16.42
C ASN A 86 12.98 10.52 17.22
N ASN A 87 11.88 9.92 16.73
CA ASN A 87 10.55 9.97 17.33
C ASN A 87 9.91 11.37 17.41
N ILE A 88 10.41 12.35 16.66
CA ILE A 88 9.87 13.71 16.67
C ILE A 88 8.64 13.78 15.75
N PRO A 89 7.48 14.28 16.22
CA PRO A 89 6.31 14.47 15.38
C PRO A 89 6.59 15.43 14.22
N ARG A 90 6.18 15.03 13.02
CA ARG A 90 6.24 15.84 11.79
C ARG A 90 4.85 16.27 11.36
N GLU A 91 4.80 17.35 10.59
CA GLU A 91 3.57 17.75 9.93
C GLU A 91 3.11 16.70 8.94
N ARG A 92 1.78 16.57 8.86
CA ARG A 92 1.16 15.72 7.85
C ARG A 92 1.33 16.41 6.50
N LYS A 93 1.64 15.63 5.48
CA LYS A 93 1.75 16.09 4.11
C LYS A 93 1.29 14.99 3.17
N GLU A 94 0.72 15.39 2.05
CA GLU A 94 0.28 14.46 1.01
C GLU A 94 0.50 15.09 -0.38
N ASP A 95 1.76 15.38 -0.68
CA ASP A 95 2.13 16.08 -1.91
C ASP A 95 2.05 15.13 -3.12
N HIS A 96 2.36 13.85 -2.90
CA HIS A 96 2.48 12.85 -3.95
C HIS A 96 2.06 11.46 -3.50
N LEU A 97 1.92 10.52 -4.45
CA LEU A 97 1.44 9.16 -4.19
C LEU A 97 2.28 8.40 -3.16
N LEU A 98 3.59 8.67 -3.06
CA LEU A 98 4.44 8.05 -2.04
C LEU A 98 3.95 8.37 -0.62
N ASP A 99 3.51 9.60 -0.35
CA ASP A 99 2.99 9.98 0.97
C ASP A 99 1.70 9.21 1.28
N SER A 100 0.79 9.13 0.29
CA SER A 100 -0.45 8.36 0.41
C SER A 100 -0.18 6.88 0.72
N VAL A 101 0.79 6.26 0.01
CA VAL A 101 1.16 4.86 0.22
C VAL A 101 1.79 4.64 1.60
N LEU A 102 2.69 5.52 2.04
CA LEU A 102 3.32 5.43 3.36
C LEU A 102 2.28 5.58 4.47
N PHE A 103 1.34 6.51 4.33
CA PHE A 103 0.23 6.67 5.26
C PHE A 103 -0.63 5.40 5.34
N LEU A 104 -1.15 4.92 4.19
CA LEU A 104 -1.98 3.72 4.15
C LEU A 104 -1.24 2.53 4.75
N ARG A 105 0.03 2.31 4.40
CA ARG A 105 0.81 1.21 4.97
C ARG A 105 0.96 1.35 6.48
N ASN A 106 1.42 2.51 6.96
CA ASN A 106 1.80 2.67 8.36
C ASN A 106 0.59 2.72 9.29
N LYS A 107 -0.46 3.45 8.89
CA LYS A 107 -1.58 3.80 9.76
C LYS A 107 -2.80 2.91 9.60
N ILE A 108 -2.99 2.32 8.41
CA ILE A 108 -4.17 1.50 8.09
C ILE A 108 -3.81 0.00 8.12
N VAL A 109 -2.59 -0.35 7.72
CA VAL A 109 -2.26 -1.75 7.37
C VAL A 109 -1.30 -2.43 8.36
N ALA A 110 -0.29 -1.74 8.86
CA ALA A 110 0.81 -2.34 9.64
C ALA A 110 0.55 -2.37 11.16
N HIS A 111 0.04 -1.28 11.73
CA HIS A 111 -0.12 -1.10 13.18
C HIS A 111 -1.50 -0.54 13.54
N TYR A 112 -2.56 -1.06 12.89
CA TYR A 112 -3.91 -0.50 13.02
C TYR A 112 -4.47 -0.61 14.45
N ASP A 113 -4.07 -1.61 15.25
CA ASP A 113 -4.51 -1.73 16.64
C ASP A 113 -4.00 -0.58 17.53
N ASP A 114 -2.77 -0.11 17.28
CA ASP A 114 -2.19 1.01 18.02
C ASP A 114 -2.75 2.33 17.55
N GLU A 115 -2.93 2.49 16.23
CA GLU A 115 -3.61 3.66 15.69
C GLU A 115 -5.06 3.74 16.16
N TYR A 116 -5.79 2.64 16.23
CA TYR A 116 -7.17 2.63 16.73
C TYR A 116 -7.29 3.23 18.13
N LYS A 117 -6.31 2.96 19.02
CA LYS A 117 -6.30 3.53 20.38
C LYS A 117 -6.14 5.05 20.34
N ALA A 118 -5.24 5.54 19.49
CA ALA A 118 -4.85 6.95 19.38
C ALA A 118 -5.60 7.72 18.27
N PHE A 119 -6.57 7.08 17.61
CA PHE A 119 -7.42 7.64 16.59
C PHE A 119 -8.36 8.68 17.19
N SER A 120 -8.41 9.87 16.58
CA SER A 120 -9.20 11.00 17.08
C SER A 120 -10.58 11.13 16.43
N GLY A 121 -10.86 10.34 15.38
CA GLY A 121 -12.18 10.26 14.77
C GLY A 121 -13.16 9.36 15.53
N GLN A 122 -14.32 9.10 14.93
CA GLN A 122 -15.33 8.21 15.51
C GLN A 122 -14.90 6.74 15.43
N LYS A 123 -14.53 6.16 16.58
CA LYS A 123 -13.94 4.81 16.66
C LYS A 123 -14.87 3.72 16.10
N GLU A 124 -16.18 3.92 16.20
CA GLU A 124 -17.21 3.01 15.67
C GLU A 124 -17.15 2.93 14.14
N LYS A 125 -16.65 3.98 13.47
CA LYS A 125 -16.57 4.04 12.00
C LYS A 125 -15.34 3.33 11.45
N ILE A 126 -14.18 3.47 12.08
CA ILE A 126 -12.94 2.81 11.64
C ILE A 126 -12.97 1.30 11.94
N GLY A 127 -13.53 0.91 13.09
CA GLY A 127 -13.62 -0.48 13.52
C GLY A 127 -12.26 -1.14 13.77
N THR A 128 -12.28 -2.45 14.05
CA THR A 128 -11.08 -3.23 14.42
C THR A 128 -10.77 -4.35 13.43
N THR A 129 -11.64 -4.58 12.44
CA THR A 129 -11.43 -5.57 11.39
C THR A 129 -10.91 -4.91 10.11
N LYS A 130 -10.10 -5.63 9.32
CA LYS A 130 -9.65 -5.16 7.99
C LYS A 130 -10.80 -4.69 7.10
N ALA A 131 -11.95 -5.34 7.17
CA ALA A 131 -13.13 -4.98 6.38
C ALA A 131 -13.74 -3.64 6.83
N GLN A 132 -13.84 -3.38 8.13
CA GLN A 132 -14.33 -2.09 8.64
C GLN A 132 -13.36 -0.96 8.30
N ILE A 133 -12.06 -1.20 8.48
CA ILE A 133 -11.01 -0.23 8.18
C ILE A 133 -11.01 0.11 6.68
N GLU A 134 -11.09 -0.89 5.81
CA GLU A 134 -11.17 -0.66 4.37
C GLU A 134 -12.42 0.14 4.00
N ARG A 135 -13.58 -0.23 4.55
CA ARG A 135 -14.82 0.51 4.34
C ARG A 135 -14.71 1.95 4.84
N TYR A 136 -14.04 2.19 5.95
CA TYR A 136 -13.83 3.52 6.48
C TYR A 136 -13.00 4.38 5.52
N VAL A 137 -11.85 3.89 5.04
CA VAL A 137 -11.06 4.59 4.02
C VAL A 137 -11.88 4.80 2.75
N GLN A 138 -12.66 3.81 2.33
CA GLN A 138 -13.53 3.91 1.16
C GLN A 138 -14.67 4.92 1.34
N HIS A 139 -15.21 5.08 2.55
CA HIS A 139 -16.22 6.09 2.85
C HIS A 139 -15.62 7.49 2.81
N SER A 140 -14.43 7.68 3.39
CA SER A 140 -13.75 8.97 3.39
C SER A 140 -13.23 9.34 1.99
N LYS A 141 -12.73 8.37 1.23
CA LYS A 141 -12.15 8.59 -0.10
C LYS A 141 -12.43 7.45 -1.08
N GLY A 142 -13.67 7.35 -1.57
CA GLY A 142 -14.13 6.19 -2.35
C GLY A 142 -13.45 5.92 -3.71
N ASP A 143 -12.63 6.83 -4.21
CA ASP A 143 -11.84 6.68 -5.44
C ASP A 143 -10.37 6.32 -5.19
N TYR A 144 -9.91 6.21 -3.93
CA TYR A 144 -8.50 6.02 -3.60
C TYR A 144 -7.90 4.76 -4.23
N MET A 145 -8.59 3.62 -4.14
CA MET A 145 -8.09 2.34 -4.64
C MET A 145 -8.10 2.30 -6.16
N ILE A 146 -9.06 2.97 -6.81
CA ILE A 146 -9.11 3.12 -8.28
C ILE A 146 -7.87 3.89 -8.75
N LYS A 147 -7.58 5.03 -8.11
CA LYS A 147 -6.40 5.85 -8.43
C LYS A 147 -5.10 5.10 -8.16
N LEU A 148 -5.01 4.41 -7.03
CA LEU A 148 -3.84 3.62 -6.65
C LEU A 148 -3.57 2.49 -7.65
N ALA A 149 -4.59 1.66 -7.93
CA ALA A 149 -4.48 0.55 -8.88
C ALA A 149 -4.03 1.03 -10.26
N ARG A 150 -4.64 2.11 -10.78
CA ARG A 150 -4.27 2.70 -12.06
C ARG A 150 -2.83 3.19 -12.07
N ALA A 151 -2.43 3.99 -11.09
CA ALA A 151 -1.08 4.55 -11.02
C ALA A 151 0.00 3.46 -10.95
N ILE A 152 -0.26 2.39 -10.19
CA ILE A 152 0.68 1.27 -10.04
C ILE A 152 0.72 0.39 -11.29
N LYS A 153 -0.42 0.16 -11.94
CA LYS A 153 -0.48 -0.56 -13.22
C LYS A 153 0.31 0.18 -14.31
N GLU A 154 0.17 1.50 -14.40
CA GLU A 154 0.96 2.34 -15.32
C GLU A 154 2.47 2.29 -15.06
N LEU A 155 2.88 2.06 -13.80
CA LEU A 155 4.30 1.93 -13.45
C LEU A 155 4.87 0.55 -13.83
N GLY A 156 4.04 -0.43 -14.20
CA GLY A 156 4.48 -1.75 -14.64
C GLY A 156 5.27 -2.51 -13.59
N TRP A 157 4.95 -2.32 -12.30
CA TRP A 157 5.69 -2.96 -11.19
C TRP A 157 5.33 -4.42 -10.96
N PHE A 158 4.18 -4.85 -11.47
CA PHE A 158 3.62 -6.17 -11.24
C PHE A 158 3.12 -6.74 -12.57
N ASP A 159 3.42 -8.02 -12.80
CA ASP A 159 3.09 -8.69 -14.06
C ASP A 159 1.64 -9.17 -14.13
N SER A 160 0.92 -9.16 -13.00
CA SER A 160 -0.46 -9.66 -12.89
C SER A 160 -1.32 -8.77 -11.98
N SER A 161 -2.62 -9.07 -11.84
CA SER A 161 -3.49 -8.41 -10.86
C SER A 161 -3.26 -8.95 -9.43
N PRO A 162 -3.48 -8.15 -8.37
CA PRO A 162 -3.46 -8.64 -6.99
C PRO A 162 -4.45 -9.80 -6.72
N LEU A 163 -5.49 -9.98 -7.54
CA LEU A 163 -6.40 -11.13 -7.41
C LEU A 163 -5.74 -12.47 -7.77
N LEU A 164 -4.74 -12.45 -8.66
CA LEU A 164 -4.03 -13.65 -9.12
C LEU A 164 -2.79 -13.95 -8.27
N ARG A 165 -2.41 -13.02 -7.40
CA ARG A 165 -1.27 -13.19 -6.51
C ARG A 165 -1.74 -13.85 -5.22
N GLY A 166 -1.16 -15.00 -4.91
CA GLY A 166 -1.27 -15.60 -3.58
C GLY A 166 -0.84 -14.63 -2.47
N LYS A 167 -1.40 -14.84 -1.28
CA LYS A 167 -1.31 -13.92 -0.10
C LYS A 167 0.11 -13.53 0.32
N THR A 168 1.13 -14.26 -0.13
CA THR A 168 2.53 -14.10 0.26
C THR A 168 3.47 -13.95 -0.93
N HIS A 169 2.99 -13.68 -2.15
CA HIS A 169 3.89 -13.53 -3.30
C HIS A 169 4.90 -12.40 -3.12
N TYR A 170 4.55 -11.31 -2.43
CA TYR A 170 5.54 -10.30 -2.07
C TYR A 170 6.57 -10.80 -1.06
N MET A 171 6.25 -11.78 -0.22
CA MET A 171 7.20 -12.38 0.72
C MET A 171 8.16 -13.36 0.03
N GLU A 172 7.94 -13.76 -1.22
CA GLU A 172 8.90 -14.61 -1.96
C GLU A 172 10.27 -13.94 -2.07
N GLY A 173 10.29 -12.62 -2.30
CA GLY A 173 11.52 -11.82 -2.23
C GLY A 173 12.19 -11.86 -0.86
N PHE A 174 11.39 -11.84 0.22
CA PHE A 174 11.88 -11.94 1.60
C PHE A 174 12.49 -13.31 1.90
N TYR A 175 11.87 -14.40 1.45
CA TYR A 175 12.42 -15.76 1.61
C TYR A 175 13.75 -15.91 0.89
N ASN A 176 13.88 -15.37 -0.33
CA ASN A 176 15.13 -15.43 -1.09
C ASN A 176 16.26 -14.63 -0.42
N LEU A 177 15.96 -13.44 0.11
CA LEU A 177 16.91 -12.61 0.89
C LEU A 177 17.36 -13.29 2.20
N ARG A 178 16.44 -13.93 2.91
CA ARG A 178 16.76 -14.65 4.15
C ARG A 178 17.59 -15.91 3.90
N ILE A 179 17.39 -16.57 2.76
CA ILE A 179 18.21 -17.72 2.33
C ILE A 179 19.62 -17.25 1.91
N SER A 180 19.79 -16.08 1.29
CA SER A 180 21.11 -15.53 0.99
C SER A 180 21.89 -15.12 2.25
N ASP A 181 21.21 -14.53 3.25
CA ASP A 181 21.82 -14.16 4.53
C ASP A 181 22.18 -15.37 5.41
N GLY A 182 21.47 -16.49 5.23
CA GLY A 182 21.73 -17.76 5.94
C GLY A 182 22.88 -18.59 5.38
N LYS A 183 23.32 -18.35 4.14
CA LYS A 183 24.39 -19.13 3.49
C LYS A 183 25.82 -18.68 3.81
N GLY A 184 25.99 -17.64 4.63
CA GLY A 184 27.32 -17.16 5.08
C GLY A 184 27.77 -17.67 6.46
N LYS A 185 26.90 -18.30 7.26
CA LYS A 185 27.22 -18.73 8.64
C LYS A 185 27.17 -20.25 8.78
N GLY A 186 28.11 -20.93 8.14
CA GLY A 186 28.20 -22.37 8.27
C GLY A 186 29.31 -22.99 7.45
N LYS A 187 30.57 -22.72 7.84
CA LYS A 187 31.73 -23.62 7.71
C LYS A 187 32.99 -22.92 8.23
N ALA A 188 33.14 -22.86 9.55
CA ALA A 188 34.47 -22.91 10.14
C ALA A 188 34.68 -24.35 10.61
N LYS A 189 35.30 -25.16 9.74
CA LYS A 189 35.89 -26.44 10.14
C LYS A 189 37.13 -26.14 10.99
N ARG A 190 37.19 -26.68 12.21
CA ARG A 190 38.38 -27.32 12.77
C ARG A 190 37.91 -28.56 13.53
#